data_AF-A0A973IKL7-F1
#
_entry.id   AF-A0A973IKL7-F1
#
_cell.length_a   1.000
_cell.length_b   1.000
_cell.length_c   1.000
_cell.angle_alpha   90.00
_cell.angle_beta   90.00
_cell.angle_gamma   90.00
#
_symmetry.space_group_name_H-M   'P 1'
#
loop_
_entity.id
_entity.type
_entity.pdbx_description
1 polymer ?
#
loop_
_entity_poly.entity_id
_entity_poly.type
_entity_poly.pdbx_seq_one_letter_code
_entity_poly.pdbx_strand_id
1 'polypeptide(L)'
;MNKYKNIWLIFFIVSTFTYAQNDYFDSSSIRYNDFIYQSTIHTPQIHKLGNELSYPFVEMNSNDTLVAQFDDFQDNIQDYYFTIIHCDKNWTPSSLSFYEYAEGFDDCPIKNYAFSFNTLQSYIHYSLTIPNEQLKIKLSGNYLLLVHHNDRSKPVLTLRFFVYEPLTQITAQAHQATLTEYRKTHQEIDFSIKNAFSCNNPFAEISVVISQNFRFDNAIYDLKPQFVKDNELIYNYEQGNLFEGGSEFRWVDSKSIRFQAERIQAIEFERPLYHYYMYPDEKRTFKVYFQWQDINGRFLVKNSMGRDSRIEADYVYVHFFLPFEAPLAEGNLYVAGNFNRWQYNNTNQMTYNYDQKRYELTLLLKQGFYDYAYAYLTDKNNQADFGFIEGNHYETENDYYIFVYWKNNSSLYERLVGVKAINSSRQ
;
A
#
# COMPACT_ATOMS: atom_id res chain seq x y z
N MET A 1 -28.44 45.49 -56.95
CA MET A 1 -27.22 45.56 -56.11
C MET A 1 -27.64 45.86 -54.68
N ASN A 2 -27.74 44.85 -53.83
CA ASN A 2 -27.65 44.99 -52.38
C ASN A 2 -27.44 43.60 -51.78
N LYS A 3 -26.23 43.36 -51.27
CA LYS A 3 -25.82 42.12 -50.61
C LYS A 3 -26.26 42.17 -49.16
N TYR A 4 -27.18 41.29 -48.75
CA TYR A 4 -27.40 41.00 -47.34
C TYR A 4 -26.27 40.10 -46.84
N LYS A 5 -25.37 40.65 -46.01
CA LYS A 5 -24.46 39.87 -45.16
C LYS A 5 -25.13 39.74 -43.79
N ASN A 6 -25.72 38.58 -43.51
CA ASN A 6 -26.09 38.20 -42.16
C ASN A 6 -24.83 37.72 -41.43
N ILE A 7 -24.39 38.50 -40.45
CA ILE A 7 -23.32 38.13 -39.51
C ILE A 7 -23.98 37.24 -38.45
N TRP A 8 -23.65 35.94 -38.44
CA TRP A 8 -23.92 35.06 -37.31
C TRP A 8 -22.75 35.20 -36.32
N LEU A 9 -22.99 35.84 -35.18
CA LEU A 9 -22.09 35.74 -34.03
C LEU A 9 -22.25 34.33 -33.44
N ILE A 10 -21.26 33.47 -33.65
CA ILE A 10 -21.14 32.21 -32.93
C ILE A 10 -20.46 32.53 -31.60
N PHE A 11 -21.23 32.50 -30.50
CA PHE A 11 -20.68 32.49 -29.15
C PHE A 11 -20.03 31.12 -28.94
N PHE A 12 -18.70 31.05 -29.06
CA PHE A 12 -17.93 29.93 -28.54
C PHE A 12 -17.86 30.08 -27.02
N ILE A 13 -18.72 29.36 -26.31
CA ILE A 13 -18.52 29.12 -24.87
C ILE A 13 -17.33 28.18 -24.77
N VAL A 14 -16.14 28.75 -24.56
CA VAL A 14 -14.97 27.98 -24.14
C VAL A 14 -15.21 27.60 -22.68
N SER A 15 -15.71 26.39 -22.46
CA SER A 15 -15.69 25.76 -21.14
C SER A 15 -14.25 25.42 -20.80
N THR A 16 -13.57 26.32 -20.09
CA THR A 16 -12.33 25.99 -19.39
C THR A 16 -12.67 25.04 -18.27
N PHE A 17 -12.49 23.73 -18.49
CA PHE A 17 -12.43 22.77 -17.40
C PHE A 17 -11.10 22.96 -16.69
N THR A 18 -11.10 23.80 -15.66
CA THR A 18 -10.07 23.77 -14.63
C THR A 18 -10.36 22.53 -13.77
N TYR A 19 -9.67 21.42 -14.04
CA TYR A 19 -9.59 20.31 -13.09
C TYR A 19 -8.61 20.70 -11.99
N ALA A 20 -9.13 21.34 -10.96
CA ALA A 20 -8.57 21.21 -9.62
C ALA A 20 -9.48 20.23 -8.90
N GLN A 21 -9.02 19.00 -8.66
CA GLN A 21 -9.68 18.07 -7.75
C GLN A 21 -9.59 18.66 -6.34
N ASN A 22 -10.55 19.50 -5.98
CA ASN A 22 -10.87 19.71 -4.58
C ASN A 22 -11.50 18.41 -4.08
N ASP A 23 -10.77 17.71 -3.22
CA ASP A 23 -11.19 16.52 -2.49
C ASP A 23 -12.40 16.81 -1.59
N TYR A 24 -13.59 16.92 -2.18
CA TYR A 24 -14.86 16.92 -1.47
C TYR A 24 -15.23 15.46 -1.16
N PHE A 25 -14.45 14.81 -0.32
CA PHE A 25 -14.67 13.41 0.02
C PHE A 25 -15.72 13.25 1.12
N ASP A 26 -16.70 12.40 0.87
CA ASP A 26 -17.64 11.93 1.90
C ASP A 26 -16.87 11.11 2.95
N SER A 27 -16.69 11.67 4.13
CA SER A 27 -16.02 11.03 5.27
C SER A 27 -16.85 9.91 5.90
N SER A 28 -18.09 9.71 5.47
CA SER A 28 -19.01 8.70 6.03
C SER A 28 -19.11 7.42 5.19
N SER A 29 -18.76 7.46 3.91
CA SER A 29 -18.80 6.28 3.04
C SER A 29 -17.62 5.34 3.30
N ILE A 30 -17.90 4.06 3.57
CA ILE A 30 -16.86 3.04 3.73
C ILE A 30 -16.16 2.80 2.39
N ARG A 31 -14.83 2.90 2.41
CA ARG A 31 -13.93 2.54 1.32
C ARG A 31 -13.36 1.15 1.56
N TYR A 32 -13.31 0.36 0.50
CA TYR A 32 -12.79 -1.01 0.54
C TYR A 32 -11.28 -1.08 0.27
N ASN A 33 -10.56 0.00 0.59
CA ASN A 33 -9.11 0.10 0.60
C ASN A 33 -8.58 0.54 1.96
N ASP A 34 -7.27 0.44 2.16
CA ASP A 34 -6.63 0.95 3.36
C ASP A 34 -6.84 2.47 3.41
N PHE A 35 -7.47 2.99 4.46
CA PHE A 35 -7.82 4.41 4.50
C PHE A 35 -7.95 4.91 5.93
N ILE A 36 -7.56 6.17 6.17
CA ILE A 36 -7.83 6.88 7.43
C ILE A 36 -8.91 7.91 7.18
N TYR A 37 -10.00 7.83 7.93
CA TYR A 37 -11.12 8.79 7.85
C TYR A 37 -10.97 9.93 8.86
N GLN A 38 -10.27 9.68 9.97
CA GLN A 38 -10.10 10.64 11.06
C GLN A 38 -8.66 11.13 11.11
N SER A 39 -8.47 12.44 10.98
CA SER A 39 -7.14 13.07 10.94
C SER A 39 -6.33 12.91 12.24
N THR A 40 -6.95 12.50 13.35
CA THR A 40 -6.25 12.22 14.61
C THR A 40 -5.58 10.84 14.61
N ILE A 41 -5.97 9.95 13.69
CA ILE A 41 -5.42 8.60 13.58
C ILE A 41 -4.11 8.61 12.81
N HIS A 42 -3.09 8.00 13.39
CA HIS A 42 -1.75 7.94 12.83
C HIS A 42 -1.18 6.52 12.88
N THR A 43 -0.27 6.25 11.95
CA THR A 43 0.53 5.01 11.88
C THR A 43 -0.29 3.70 12.01
N PRO A 44 -1.41 3.53 11.28
CA PRO A 44 -2.10 2.25 11.27
C PRO A 44 -1.23 1.18 10.60
N GLN A 45 -1.17 0.00 11.23
CA GLN A 45 -0.42 -1.15 10.78
C GLN A 45 -1.24 -2.41 10.96
N ILE A 46 -1.08 -3.39 10.06
CA ILE A 46 -1.58 -4.75 10.24
C ILE A 46 -0.50 -5.73 9.77
N HIS A 47 -0.10 -6.65 10.66
CA HIS A 47 1.00 -7.59 10.42
C HIS A 47 0.81 -8.85 11.27
N LYS A 48 1.56 -9.92 11.02
CA LYS A 48 1.57 -11.11 11.88
C LYS A 48 2.16 -10.79 13.25
N LEU A 49 1.58 -11.39 14.29
CA LEU A 49 2.09 -11.30 15.65
C LEU A 49 3.54 -11.76 15.72
N GLY A 50 4.42 -10.92 16.28
CA GLY A 50 5.86 -11.20 16.40
C GLY A 50 6.68 -10.92 15.14
N ASN A 51 6.09 -10.37 14.07
CA ASN A 51 6.81 -9.94 12.88
C ASN A 51 6.19 -8.68 12.25
N GLU A 52 6.66 -7.51 12.64
CA GLU A 52 6.18 -6.19 12.20
C GLU A 52 6.43 -5.91 10.71
N LEU A 53 7.34 -6.65 10.07
CA LEU A 53 7.65 -6.51 8.63
C LEU A 53 6.88 -7.49 7.76
N SER A 54 6.01 -8.31 8.33
CA SER A 54 5.17 -9.23 7.56
C SER A 54 3.95 -8.54 6.97
N TYR A 55 3.51 -9.03 5.81
CA TYR A 55 2.24 -8.62 5.23
C TYR A 55 1.05 -9.39 5.85
N PRO A 56 -0.17 -8.83 5.80
CA PRO A 56 -1.32 -9.32 6.53
C PRO A 56 -2.05 -10.47 5.82
N PHE A 57 -1.36 -11.59 5.59
CA PHE A 57 -2.00 -12.83 5.11
C PHE A 57 -1.93 -13.93 6.18
N VAL A 58 -3.04 -14.62 6.40
CA VAL A 58 -3.20 -15.70 7.39
C VAL A 58 -3.50 -16.99 6.66
N GLU A 59 -2.80 -18.06 7.01
CA GLU A 59 -3.17 -19.40 6.54
C GLU A 59 -4.35 -19.95 7.35
N MET A 60 -5.40 -20.37 6.66
CA MET A 60 -6.58 -20.96 7.29
C MET A 60 -6.20 -22.25 8.02
N ASN A 61 -6.73 -22.44 9.23
CA ASN A 61 -6.39 -23.54 10.15
C ASN A 61 -4.94 -23.54 10.67
N SER A 62 -4.20 -22.44 10.51
CA SER A 62 -2.92 -22.24 11.20
C SER A 62 -3.12 -21.54 12.56
N ASN A 63 -2.02 -21.39 13.31
CA ASN A 63 -1.99 -20.56 14.52
C ASN A 63 -1.58 -19.11 14.23
N ASP A 64 -1.55 -18.70 12.94
CA ASP A 64 -1.23 -17.33 12.57
C ASP A 64 -2.28 -16.37 13.17
N THR A 65 -1.78 -15.28 13.75
CA THR A 65 -2.61 -14.21 14.31
C THR A 65 -2.08 -12.90 13.78
N LEU A 66 -2.98 -12.06 13.27
CA LEU A 66 -2.67 -10.69 12.90
C LEU A 66 -2.83 -9.77 14.09
N VAL A 67 -1.97 -8.77 14.17
CA VAL A 67 -2.11 -7.61 15.04
C VAL A 67 -2.43 -6.42 14.15
N ALA A 68 -3.55 -5.76 14.42
CA ALA A 68 -3.83 -4.44 13.86
C ALA A 68 -3.65 -3.41 14.97
N GLN A 69 -2.92 -2.32 14.67
CA GLN A 69 -2.59 -1.30 15.65
C GLN A 69 -2.53 0.08 15.00
N PHE A 70 -2.80 1.11 15.77
CA PHE A 70 -2.78 2.51 15.33
C PHE A 70 -2.67 3.43 16.55
N ASP A 71 -2.29 4.69 16.33
CA ASP A 71 -2.30 5.71 17.37
C ASP A 71 -3.43 6.71 17.12
N ASP A 72 -4.01 7.25 18.20
CA ASP A 72 -4.93 8.38 18.16
C ASP A 72 -4.34 9.55 18.97
N PHE A 73 -4.34 10.74 18.39
CA PHE A 73 -3.82 11.97 19.01
C PHE A 73 -4.83 12.67 19.92
N GLN A 74 -5.99 12.05 20.16
CA GLN A 74 -6.93 12.56 21.15
C GLN A 74 -6.43 12.34 22.59
N ASP A 75 -6.77 13.28 23.47
CA ASP A 75 -6.35 13.26 24.86
C ASP A 75 -7.12 12.22 25.70
N ASN A 76 -8.35 11.88 25.27
CA ASN A 76 -9.23 10.95 25.97
C ASN A 76 -9.37 9.64 25.22
N ILE A 77 -9.52 8.55 25.99
CA ILE A 77 -9.81 7.23 25.45
C ILE A 77 -11.12 7.29 24.68
N GLN A 78 -11.07 6.82 23.44
CA GLN A 78 -12.21 6.61 22.57
C GLN A 78 -12.74 5.17 22.67
N ASP A 79 -14.05 5.03 22.50
CA ASP A 79 -14.75 3.76 22.39
C ASP A 79 -14.75 3.29 20.93
N TYR A 80 -13.64 2.67 20.51
CA TYR A 80 -13.53 2.09 19.18
C TYR A 80 -14.04 0.65 19.13
N TYR A 81 -14.64 0.31 18.00
CA TYR A 81 -15.12 -1.02 17.66
C TYR A 81 -14.52 -1.47 16.33
N PHE A 82 -14.46 -2.78 16.12
CA PHE A 82 -14.06 -3.34 14.85
C PHE A 82 -15.03 -4.39 14.33
N THR A 83 -15.17 -4.40 13.01
CA THR A 83 -15.89 -5.40 12.21
C THR A 83 -14.97 -5.87 11.09
N ILE A 84 -15.12 -7.13 10.65
CA ILE A 84 -14.49 -7.60 9.40
C ILE A 84 -15.55 -7.79 8.31
N ILE A 85 -15.23 -7.39 7.08
CA ILE A 85 -16.10 -7.50 5.91
C ILE A 85 -15.41 -8.39 4.88
N HIS A 86 -16.06 -9.50 4.52
CA HIS A 86 -15.56 -10.41 3.49
C HIS A 86 -15.75 -9.82 2.09
N CYS A 87 -14.69 -9.82 1.29
CA CYS A 87 -14.62 -9.21 -0.04
C CYS A 87 -14.14 -10.23 -1.09
N ASP A 88 -14.45 -9.95 -2.35
CA ASP A 88 -13.88 -10.66 -3.51
C ASP A 88 -12.46 -10.16 -3.85
N LYS A 89 -11.84 -10.74 -4.89
CA LYS A 89 -10.47 -10.38 -5.34
C LYS A 89 -10.31 -8.91 -5.72
N ASN A 90 -11.42 -8.26 -6.13
CA ASN A 90 -11.47 -6.87 -6.54
C ASN A 90 -11.85 -5.93 -5.38
N TRP A 91 -11.89 -6.46 -4.15
CA TRP A 91 -12.29 -5.73 -2.95
C TRP A 91 -13.74 -5.25 -2.97
N THR A 92 -14.61 -5.94 -3.72
CA THR A 92 -16.06 -5.73 -3.62
C THR A 92 -16.61 -6.59 -2.49
N PRO A 93 -17.44 -6.05 -1.59
CA PRO A 93 -18.08 -6.83 -0.54
C PRO A 93 -18.85 -8.02 -1.12
N SER A 94 -18.63 -9.19 -0.54
CA SER A 94 -19.43 -10.36 -0.88
C SER A 94 -20.86 -10.20 -0.37
N SER A 95 -21.80 -10.95 -0.95
CA SER A 95 -23.19 -11.00 -0.48
C SER A 95 -23.39 -11.84 0.79
N LEU A 96 -22.31 -12.33 1.38
CA LEU A 96 -22.35 -13.17 2.57
C LEU A 96 -22.69 -12.33 3.81
N SER A 97 -23.56 -12.86 4.65
CA SER A 97 -23.78 -12.39 6.01
C SER A 97 -22.61 -12.79 6.92
N PHE A 98 -22.44 -12.05 8.03
CA PHE A 98 -21.32 -12.26 8.97
C PHE A 98 -21.17 -13.73 9.41
N TYR A 99 -22.27 -14.39 9.78
CA TYR A 99 -22.25 -15.76 10.31
C TYR A 99 -21.92 -16.83 9.26
N GLU A 100 -21.95 -16.49 7.97
CA GLU A 100 -21.48 -17.36 6.91
C GLU A 100 -19.94 -17.41 6.88
N TYR A 101 -19.27 -16.27 7.03
CA TYR A 101 -17.81 -16.16 6.92
C TYR A 101 -17.03 -16.07 8.23
N ALA A 102 -17.71 -15.85 9.36
CA ALA A 102 -17.11 -15.72 10.68
C ALA A 102 -18.01 -16.30 11.79
N GLU A 103 -17.42 -16.52 12.96
CA GLU A 103 -18.10 -16.91 14.20
C GLU A 103 -17.76 -15.89 15.29
N GLY A 104 -18.72 -15.65 16.19
CA GLY A 104 -18.57 -14.73 17.32
C GLY A 104 -19.40 -13.46 17.13
N PHE A 105 -18.83 -12.31 17.49
CA PHE A 105 -19.50 -11.03 17.41
C PHE A 105 -19.13 -10.29 16.12
N ASP A 106 -20.13 -9.77 15.42
CA ASP A 106 -19.94 -8.98 14.20
C ASP A 106 -19.38 -7.58 14.50
N ASP A 107 -19.53 -7.13 15.75
CA ASP A 107 -18.98 -5.88 16.24
C ASP A 107 -18.28 -6.10 17.59
N CYS A 108 -16.97 -5.84 17.62
CA CYS A 108 -16.11 -6.17 18.75
C CYS A 108 -15.44 -4.89 19.30
N PRO A 109 -15.53 -4.59 20.61
CA PRO A 109 -14.85 -3.43 21.18
C PRO A 109 -13.32 -3.60 21.21
N ILE A 110 -12.58 -2.54 20.89
CA ILE A 110 -11.12 -2.50 20.99
C ILE A 110 -10.74 -2.05 22.40
N LYS A 111 -10.46 -3.03 23.27
CA LYS A 111 -10.17 -2.78 24.69
C LYS A 111 -8.69 -2.56 25.00
N ASN A 112 -7.79 -3.02 24.13
CA ASN A 112 -6.36 -2.93 24.39
C ASN A 112 -5.82 -1.60 23.91
N TYR A 113 -5.45 -0.73 24.85
CA TYR A 113 -4.84 0.55 24.60
C TYR A 113 -3.76 0.87 25.63
N ALA A 114 -2.84 1.76 25.27
CA ALA A 114 -1.81 2.28 26.17
C ALA A 114 -1.46 3.72 25.81
N PHE A 115 -1.26 4.56 26.83
CA PHE A 115 -0.82 5.94 26.62
C PHE A 115 0.65 5.98 26.18
N SER A 116 0.98 6.96 25.34
CA SER A 116 2.36 7.30 25.02
C SER A 116 3.17 7.62 26.28
N PHE A 117 4.42 7.19 26.32
CA PHE A 117 5.29 7.32 27.49
C PHE A 117 6.60 8.02 27.11
N ASN A 118 6.90 9.13 27.79
CA ASN A 118 8.09 9.96 27.55
C ASN A 118 8.24 10.46 26.10
N THR A 119 7.12 10.76 25.43
CA THR A 119 7.08 11.39 24.11
C THR A 119 6.70 12.87 24.21
N LEU A 120 7.10 13.67 23.23
CA LEU A 120 6.68 15.06 23.09
C LEU A 120 5.28 15.15 22.48
N GLN A 121 5.01 14.34 21.45
CA GLN A 121 3.66 14.16 20.94
C GLN A 121 2.94 13.13 21.81
N SER A 122 1.90 13.57 22.53
CA SER A 122 1.02 12.66 23.25
C SER A 122 0.11 11.91 22.27
N TYR A 123 -0.10 10.63 22.54
CA TYR A 123 -1.02 9.79 21.78
C TYR A 123 -1.51 8.60 22.63
N ILE A 124 -2.62 7.99 22.22
CA ILE A 124 -3.13 6.73 22.75
C ILE A 124 -2.93 5.66 21.69
N HIS A 125 -2.14 4.64 22.01
CA HIS A 125 -1.89 3.50 21.13
C HIS A 125 -2.99 2.45 21.31
N TYR A 126 -3.69 2.09 20.25
CA TYR A 126 -4.71 1.04 20.22
C TYR A 126 -4.20 -0.19 19.48
N SER A 127 -4.62 -1.37 19.93
CA SER A 127 -4.34 -2.61 19.21
C SER A 127 -5.43 -3.66 19.38
N LEU A 128 -5.53 -4.56 18.40
CA LEU A 128 -6.41 -5.71 18.40
C LEU A 128 -5.74 -6.88 17.68
N THR A 129 -6.21 -8.09 17.95
CA THR A 129 -5.76 -9.30 17.26
C THR A 129 -6.89 -9.96 16.47
N ILE A 130 -6.55 -10.58 15.34
CA ILE A 130 -7.49 -11.34 14.50
C ILE A 130 -6.80 -12.64 14.04
N PRO A 131 -7.39 -13.83 14.25
CA PRO A 131 -8.60 -14.07 15.07
C PRO A 131 -8.34 -13.83 16.57
N ASN A 132 -9.40 -13.79 17.38
CA ASN A 132 -9.32 -13.69 18.85
C ASN A 132 -10.49 -14.44 19.53
N GLU A 133 -10.63 -14.30 20.85
CA GLU A 133 -11.69 -14.98 21.63
C GLU A 133 -13.11 -14.58 21.21
N GLN A 134 -13.29 -13.37 20.68
CA GLN A 134 -14.58 -12.80 20.29
C GLN A 134 -14.92 -13.03 18.82
N LEU A 135 -13.92 -13.25 17.97
CA LEU A 135 -14.10 -13.37 16.52
C LEU A 135 -13.15 -14.41 15.93
N LYS A 136 -13.73 -15.38 15.22
CA LYS A 136 -13.01 -16.40 14.45
C LYS A 136 -13.43 -16.37 12.99
N ILE A 137 -12.47 -16.53 12.08
CA ILE A 137 -12.73 -16.55 10.64
C ILE A 137 -13.01 -18.00 10.20
N LYS A 138 -14.05 -18.18 9.37
CA LYS A 138 -14.48 -19.50 8.87
C LYS A 138 -14.14 -19.75 7.41
N LEU A 139 -14.04 -18.70 6.61
CA LEU A 139 -13.83 -18.80 5.16
C LEU A 139 -12.52 -18.10 4.75
N SER A 140 -11.99 -18.50 3.61
CA SER A 140 -10.90 -17.81 2.94
C SER A 140 -11.41 -16.71 2.04
N GLY A 141 -10.54 -15.76 1.71
CA GLY A 141 -10.85 -14.63 0.85
C GLY A 141 -10.13 -13.37 1.30
N ASN A 142 -10.59 -12.25 0.74
CA ASN A 142 -10.13 -10.93 1.13
C ASN A 142 -11.00 -10.42 2.27
N TYR A 143 -10.40 -9.72 3.23
CA TYR A 143 -11.11 -9.16 4.36
C TYR A 143 -10.71 -7.71 4.58
N LEU A 144 -11.72 -6.86 4.77
CA LEU A 144 -11.54 -5.49 5.23
C LEU A 144 -11.79 -5.45 6.73
N LEU A 145 -10.79 -5.09 7.51
CA LEU A 145 -10.95 -4.64 8.89
C LEU A 145 -11.46 -3.20 8.87
N LEU A 146 -12.68 -2.98 9.37
CA LEU A 146 -13.26 -1.67 9.59
C LEU A 146 -13.19 -1.34 11.08
N VAL A 147 -12.45 -0.30 11.44
CA VAL A 147 -12.54 0.32 12.76
C VAL A 147 -13.50 1.49 12.67
N HIS A 148 -14.40 1.58 13.63
CA HIS A 148 -15.43 2.60 13.68
C HIS A 148 -15.72 2.97 15.15
N HIS A 149 -16.51 4.02 15.35
CA HIS A 149 -17.01 4.40 16.69
C HIS A 149 -18.16 3.45 17.08
N ASN A 150 -19.13 3.90 17.89
CA ASN A 150 -20.32 3.11 18.25
C ASN A 150 -21.28 2.79 17.07
N ASP A 151 -20.96 3.21 15.84
CA ASP A 151 -21.77 3.03 14.64
C ASP A 151 -20.87 2.94 13.40
N ARG A 152 -21.11 1.92 12.55
CA ARG A 152 -20.38 1.68 11.30
C ARG A 152 -20.48 2.84 10.31
N SER A 153 -21.49 3.71 10.42
CA SER A 153 -21.59 4.94 9.63
C SER A 153 -20.54 5.99 9.97
N LYS A 154 -19.76 5.78 11.05
CA LYS A 154 -18.67 6.64 11.51
C LYS A 154 -17.33 5.88 11.43
N PRO A 155 -16.85 5.59 10.21
CA PRO A 155 -15.58 4.91 10.03
C PRO A 155 -14.42 5.75 10.60
N VAL A 156 -13.41 5.05 11.13
CA VAL A 156 -12.19 5.63 11.72
C VAL A 156 -11.01 5.32 10.83
N LEU A 157 -10.83 4.04 10.51
CA LEU A 157 -9.87 3.55 9.52
C LEU A 157 -10.34 2.21 8.94
N THR A 158 -9.82 1.89 7.77
CA THR A 158 -9.95 0.58 7.13
C THR A 158 -8.58 0.00 6.83
N LEU A 159 -8.42 -1.32 7.01
CA LEU A 159 -7.19 -2.07 6.73
C LEU A 159 -7.53 -3.39 6.05
N ARG A 160 -6.81 -3.72 4.99
CA ARG A 160 -6.95 -4.95 4.22
C ARG A 160 -6.12 -6.07 4.81
N PHE A 161 -6.67 -7.27 4.83
CA PHE A 161 -5.94 -8.49 5.11
C PHE A 161 -6.52 -9.67 4.31
N PHE A 162 -5.77 -10.76 4.30
CA PHE A 162 -6.05 -11.93 3.46
C PHE A 162 -6.09 -13.18 4.32
N VAL A 163 -6.99 -14.09 3.98
CA VAL A 163 -7.06 -15.42 4.60
C VAL A 163 -7.06 -16.43 3.48
N TYR A 164 -6.03 -17.29 3.41
CA TYR A 164 -5.89 -18.23 2.31
C TYR A 164 -5.92 -19.68 2.80
N GLU A 165 -6.35 -20.56 1.92
CA GLU A 165 -6.31 -22.01 2.11
C GLU A 165 -5.14 -22.55 1.27
N PRO A 166 -4.25 -23.40 1.81
CA PRO A 166 -3.12 -23.91 1.04
C PRO A 166 -3.55 -25.08 0.12
N LEU A 167 -4.51 -24.85 -0.77
CA LEU A 167 -5.08 -25.88 -1.67
C LEU A 167 -4.43 -25.92 -3.05
N THR A 168 -3.50 -24.99 -3.30
CA THR A 168 -2.82 -24.84 -4.57
C THR A 168 -1.32 -24.78 -4.35
N GLN A 169 -0.57 -25.59 -5.10
CA GLN A 169 0.87 -25.48 -5.20
C GLN A 169 1.24 -24.52 -6.32
N ILE A 170 2.01 -23.48 -5.99
CA ILE A 170 2.48 -22.45 -6.92
C ILE A 170 4.00 -22.57 -7.05
N THR A 171 4.47 -22.85 -8.27
CA THR A 171 5.89 -22.80 -8.63
C THR A 171 6.09 -21.54 -9.46
N ALA A 172 6.98 -20.65 -9.06
CA ALA A 172 7.15 -19.35 -9.70
C ALA A 172 8.60 -18.91 -9.71
N GLN A 173 8.96 -18.08 -10.70
CA GLN A 173 10.27 -17.48 -10.87
C GLN A 173 10.11 -16.04 -11.37
N ALA A 174 10.85 -15.13 -10.74
CA ALA A 174 11.04 -13.78 -11.25
C ALA A 174 12.36 -13.72 -12.01
N HIS A 175 12.33 -13.27 -13.26
CA HIS A 175 13.51 -13.23 -14.12
C HIS A 175 13.52 -11.99 -15.02
N GLN A 176 14.61 -11.82 -15.76
CA GLN A 176 14.76 -10.70 -16.68
C GLN A 176 13.79 -10.83 -17.86
N ALA A 177 13.15 -9.74 -18.26
CA ALA A 177 12.20 -9.76 -19.38
C ALA A 177 12.75 -10.41 -20.65
N THR A 178 11.96 -11.30 -21.23
CA THR A 178 12.29 -12.03 -22.47
C THR A 178 12.40 -11.06 -23.65
N LEU A 179 11.48 -10.10 -23.74
CA LEU A 179 11.44 -9.07 -24.78
C LEU A 179 12.62 -8.10 -24.68
N THR A 180 13.29 -7.88 -25.80
CA THR A 180 14.55 -7.11 -25.85
C THR A 180 14.37 -5.64 -25.43
N GLU A 181 13.22 -5.04 -25.72
CA GLU A 181 12.92 -3.64 -25.35
C GLU A 181 12.79 -3.44 -23.83
N TYR A 182 12.39 -4.47 -23.09
CA TYR A 182 12.15 -4.42 -21.64
C TYR A 182 13.25 -5.07 -20.81
N ARG A 183 14.18 -5.79 -21.46
CA ARG A 183 15.23 -6.59 -20.83
C ARG A 183 16.03 -5.85 -19.75
N LYS A 184 16.25 -4.55 -19.90
CA LYS A 184 17.04 -3.76 -18.92
C LYS A 184 16.22 -3.13 -17.80
N THR A 185 14.91 -3.04 -17.97
CA THR A 185 14.05 -2.17 -17.14
C THR A 185 12.94 -2.92 -16.44
N HIS A 186 12.61 -4.15 -16.86
CA HIS A 186 11.47 -4.91 -16.35
C HIS A 186 11.88 -6.29 -15.84
N GLN A 187 11.00 -6.83 -15.00
CA GLN A 187 11.06 -8.18 -14.45
C GLN A 187 9.80 -8.95 -14.88
N GLU A 188 9.99 -10.19 -15.31
CA GLU A 188 8.94 -11.09 -15.80
C GLU A 188 8.68 -12.18 -14.77
N ILE A 189 7.40 -12.43 -14.47
CA ILE A 189 6.98 -13.36 -13.41
C ILE A 189 6.30 -14.58 -14.03
N ASP A 190 7.08 -15.63 -14.25
CA ASP A 190 6.58 -16.89 -14.78
C ASP A 190 6.19 -17.84 -13.66
N PHE A 191 5.05 -18.50 -13.81
CA PHE A 191 4.58 -19.43 -12.80
C PHE A 191 3.67 -20.53 -13.34
N SER A 192 3.57 -21.60 -12.57
CA SER A 192 2.60 -22.66 -12.76
C SER A 192 1.84 -22.96 -11.48
N ILE A 193 0.60 -23.43 -11.67
CA ILE A 193 -0.36 -23.67 -10.61
C ILE A 193 -0.83 -25.12 -10.72
N LYS A 194 -0.70 -25.88 -9.63
CA LYS A 194 -1.30 -27.21 -9.48
C LYS A 194 -2.32 -27.18 -8.36
N ASN A 195 -3.56 -27.50 -8.71
CA ASN A 195 -4.68 -27.47 -7.77
C ASN A 195 -4.89 -28.85 -7.12
N ALA A 196 -5.10 -28.88 -5.80
CA ALA A 196 -5.49 -30.09 -5.07
C ALA A 196 -7.01 -30.36 -5.12
N PHE A 197 -7.78 -29.52 -5.81
CA PHE A 197 -9.22 -29.62 -5.98
C PHE A 197 -9.60 -29.79 -7.46
N SER A 198 -10.80 -30.34 -7.70
CA SER A 198 -11.33 -30.48 -9.05
C SER A 198 -11.79 -29.12 -9.59
N CYS A 199 -11.20 -28.70 -10.72
CA CYS A 199 -11.57 -27.49 -11.43
C CYS A 199 -11.92 -27.84 -12.87
N ASN A 200 -13.20 -27.73 -13.22
CA ASN A 200 -13.69 -28.16 -14.53
C ASN A 200 -13.35 -27.16 -15.63
N ASN A 201 -13.42 -25.86 -15.32
CA ASN A 201 -13.09 -24.80 -16.26
C ASN A 201 -12.09 -23.79 -15.64
N PRO A 202 -10.78 -24.10 -15.65
CA PRO A 202 -9.76 -23.23 -15.08
C PRO A 202 -9.74 -21.81 -15.64
N PHE A 203 -10.10 -21.62 -16.91
CA PHE A 203 -10.12 -20.30 -17.55
C PHE A 203 -11.21 -19.38 -16.99
N ALA A 204 -12.32 -19.95 -16.52
CA ALA A 204 -13.43 -19.20 -15.92
C ALA A 204 -13.36 -19.16 -14.39
N GLU A 205 -12.94 -20.26 -13.76
CA GLU A 205 -13.05 -20.46 -12.32
C GLU A 205 -11.80 -20.00 -11.55
N ILE A 206 -10.63 -19.95 -12.19
CA ILE A 206 -9.38 -19.49 -11.57
C ILE A 206 -9.11 -18.05 -11.99
N SER A 207 -8.76 -17.22 -11.01
CA SER A 207 -8.30 -15.85 -11.22
C SER A 207 -7.01 -15.65 -10.45
N VAL A 208 -6.05 -14.96 -11.07
CA VAL A 208 -4.75 -14.69 -10.45
C VAL A 208 -4.54 -13.19 -10.34
N VAL A 209 -4.00 -12.77 -9.20
CA VAL A 209 -3.50 -11.40 -8.98
C VAL A 209 -2.02 -11.49 -8.65
N ILE A 210 -1.20 -10.66 -9.28
CA ILE A 210 0.24 -10.55 -8.99
C ILE A 210 0.52 -9.14 -8.50
N SER A 211 1.18 -9.02 -7.35
CA SER A 211 1.60 -7.72 -6.79
C SER A 211 3.12 -7.68 -6.61
N GLN A 212 3.71 -6.51 -6.83
CA GLN A 212 5.12 -6.23 -6.58
C GLN A 212 5.24 -5.45 -5.27
N ASN A 213 6.09 -5.88 -4.34
CA ASN A 213 6.28 -5.28 -3.02
C ASN A 213 4.96 -5.04 -2.25
N PHE A 214 3.98 -5.92 -2.48
CA PHE A 214 2.61 -5.85 -1.95
C PHE A 214 1.86 -4.55 -2.31
N ARG A 215 2.22 -3.96 -3.45
CA ARG A 215 1.53 -2.83 -4.05
C ARG A 215 0.39 -3.32 -4.94
N PHE A 216 -0.80 -2.80 -4.68
CA PHE A 216 -2.00 -3.09 -5.47
C PHE A 216 -2.32 -1.98 -6.47
N ASP A 217 -1.62 -0.83 -6.40
CA ASP A 217 -1.73 0.25 -7.39
C ASP A 217 -1.12 -0.10 -8.75
N ASN A 218 -0.16 -1.04 -8.78
CA ASN A 218 0.44 -1.58 -10.01
C ASN A 218 0.24 -3.10 -10.18
N ALA A 219 -0.69 -3.70 -9.43
CA ALA A 219 -0.93 -5.13 -9.51
C ALA A 219 -1.53 -5.54 -10.86
N ILE A 220 -1.15 -6.73 -11.33
CA ILE A 220 -1.71 -7.36 -12.52
C ILE A 220 -2.88 -8.24 -12.09
N TYR A 221 -4.05 -7.97 -12.65
CA TYR A 221 -5.30 -8.68 -12.35
C TYR A 221 -5.74 -9.55 -13.53
N ASP A 222 -6.56 -10.56 -13.22
CA ASP A 222 -7.30 -11.38 -14.18
C ASP A 222 -6.45 -12.09 -15.24
N LEU A 223 -5.20 -12.40 -14.89
CA LEU A 223 -4.34 -13.21 -15.75
C LEU A 223 -4.94 -14.61 -15.92
N LYS A 224 -4.98 -15.09 -17.17
CA LYS A 224 -5.52 -16.41 -17.52
C LYS A 224 -4.37 -17.38 -17.76
N PRO A 225 -4.58 -18.70 -17.61
CA PRO A 225 -3.53 -19.64 -17.99
C PRO A 225 -3.37 -19.63 -19.51
N GLN A 226 -2.15 -19.73 -20.02
CA GLN A 226 -1.91 -19.93 -21.45
C GLN A 226 -2.13 -21.38 -21.87
N PHE A 227 -1.72 -22.32 -21.01
CA PHE A 227 -1.84 -23.75 -21.26
C PHE A 227 -2.33 -24.48 -20.01
N VAL A 228 -3.08 -25.57 -20.24
CA VAL A 228 -3.47 -26.53 -19.22
C VAL A 228 -2.86 -27.87 -19.62
N LYS A 229 -1.94 -28.40 -18.80
CA LYS A 229 -1.25 -29.66 -19.06
C LYS A 229 -1.28 -30.52 -17.80
N ASP A 230 -1.84 -31.73 -17.87
CA ASP A 230 -1.83 -32.69 -16.75
C ASP A 230 -2.26 -32.09 -15.39
N ASN A 231 -3.30 -31.24 -15.40
CA ASN A 231 -3.82 -30.49 -14.24
C ASN A 231 -2.89 -29.37 -13.70
N GLU A 232 -1.87 -28.99 -14.46
CA GLU A 232 -1.01 -27.83 -14.26
C GLU A 232 -1.44 -26.68 -15.18
N LEU A 233 -1.69 -25.52 -14.59
CA LEU A 233 -2.02 -24.28 -15.30
C LEU A 233 -0.73 -23.47 -15.45
N ILE A 234 -0.36 -23.16 -16.68
CA ILE A 234 0.91 -22.49 -17.00
C ILE A 234 0.65 -21.03 -17.37
N TYR A 235 1.36 -20.13 -16.70
CA TYR A 235 1.32 -18.68 -16.90
C TYR A 235 2.74 -18.22 -17.27
N ASN A 236 3.03 -18.30 -18.56
CA ASN A 236 4.27 -17.81 -19.16
C ASN A 236 3.85 -16.82 -20.25
N TYR A 237 3.95 -15.53 -19.97
CA TYR A 237 3.55 -14.47 -20.88
C TYR A 237 4.77 -13.65 -21.27
N GLU A 238 4.77 -13.06 -22.46
CA GLU A 238 5.85 -12.12 -22.83
C GLU A 238 5.63 -10.71 -22.28
N GLN A 239 4.37 -10.31 -22.06
CA GLN A 239 3.99 -8.97 -21.58
C GLN A 239 2.98 -8.97 -20.44
N GLY A 240 2.10 -9.97 -20.37
CA GLY A 240 0.97 -9.99 -19.42
C GLY A 240 1.35 -10.16 -17.95
N ASN A 241 2.58 -10.54 -17.65
CA ASN A 241 3.15 -10.78 -16.31
C ASN A 241 4.43 -9.95 -16.08
N LEU A 242 4.53 -8.82 -16.77
CA LEU A 242 5.71 -7.96 -16.79
C LEU A 242 5.54 -6.78 -15.84
N PHE A 243 6.53 -6.53 -15.00
CA PHE A 243 6.58 -5.41 -14.06
C PHE A 243 7.77 -4.51 -14.37
N GLU A 244 7.61 -3.20 -14.19
CA GLU A 244 8.77 -2.32 -14.09
C GLU A 244 9.65 -2.75 -12.91
N GLY A 245 10.96 -2.88 -13.13
CA GLY A 245 11.89 -3.35 -12.11
C GLY A 245 12.11 -2.35 -10.98
N GLY A 246 11.89 -1.06 -11.24
CA GLY A 246 12.10 0.00 -10.26
C GLY A 246 13.57 0.18 -9.89
N SER A 247 13.79 0.64 -8.67
CA SER A 247 15.10 0.72 -8.03
C SER A 247 14.91 0.55 -6.53
N GLU A 248 15.95 0.11 -5.82
CA GLU A 248 15.96 -0.03 -4.35
C GLU A 248 15.40 1.24 -3.69
N PHE A 249 14.51 1.10 -2.72
CA PHE A 249 13.86 2.22 -2.06
C PHE A 249 14.88 3.10 -1.31
N ARG A 250 14.58 4.40 -1.23
CA ARG A 250 15.33 5.31 -0.35
C ARG A 250 14.83 5.10 1.07
N TRP A 251 15.62 5.48 2.07
CA TRP A 251 15.19 5.34 3.47
C TRP A 251 15.31 6.61 4.28
N VAL A 252 14.46 6.70 5.31
CA VAL A 252 14.58 7.58 6.46
C VAL A 252 14.90 6.73 7.68
N ASP A 253 15.93 7.10 8.43
CA ASP A 253 16.27 6.46 9.71
C ASP A 253 16.12 7.44 10.88
N SER A 254 14.90 7.59 11.37
CA SER A 254 14.55 8.50 12.48
C SER A 254 14.50 7.80 13.85
N LYS A 255 15.14 6.63 13.99
CA LYS A 255 15.06 5.80 15.21
C LYS A 255 15.65 6.47 16.46
N SER A 256 16.50 7.49 16.30
CA SER A 256 17.18 8.19 17.39
C SER A 256 17.22 9.69 17.13
N ILE A 257 16.94 10.49 18.16
CA ILE A 257 17.15 11.96 18.15
C ILE A 257 18.60 12.36 18.45
N ARG A 258 19.43 11.41 18.91
CA ARG A 258 20.81 11.67 19.35
C ARG A 258 21.85 11.35 18.29
N PHE A 259 21.47 10.60 17.26
CA PHE A 259 22.37 10.11 16.24
C PHE A 259 21.84 10.51 14.87
N GLN A 260 22.66 11.25 14.12
CA GLN A 260 22.38 11.59 12.74
C GLN A 260 22.77 10.40 11.87
N ALA A 261 21.78 9.67 11.38
CA ALA A 261 22.01 8.60 10.41
C ALA A 261 22.48 9.16 9.06
N GLU A 262 23.02 8.30 8.20
CA GLU A 262 23.71 8.66 6.95
C GLU A 262 22.98 9.69 6.08
N ARG A 263 21.65 9.55 5.94
CA ARG A 263 20.82 10.38 5.05
C ARG A 263 20.21 11.61 5.75
N ILE A 264 20.47 11.79 7.05
CA ILE A 264 19.98 12.93 7.82
C ILE A 264 21.08 14.00 7.88
N GLN A 265 20.79 15.16 7.31
CA GLN A 265 21.66 16.32 7.32
C GLN A 265 21.66 17.02 8.69
N ALA A 266 20.48 17.21 9.29
CA ALA A 266 20.33 17.87 10.58
C ALA A 266 19.17 17.28 11.39
N ILE A 267 19.32 17.31 12.72
CA ILE A 267 18.25 17.04 13.67
C ILE A 267 18.14 18.28 14.55
N GLU A 268 17.01 18.97 14.48
CA GLU A 268 16.79 20.22 15.18
C GLU A 268 15.55 20.10 16.06
N PHE A 269 15.59 20.75 17.22
CA PHE A 269 14.40 20.87 18.07
C PHE A 269 13.73 22.21 17.80
N GLU A 270 12.62 22.16 17.10
CA GLU A 270 11.78 23.31 16.81
C GLU A 270 10.45 23.10 17.54
N ARG A 271 10.23 23.87 18.61
CA ARG A 271 9.08 23.64 19.50
C ARG A 271 7.78 23.49 18.68
N PRO A 272 6.99 22.41 18.88
CA PRO A 272 7.10 21.46 19.99
C PRO A 272 7.87 20.15 19.70
N LEU A 273 8.31 19.86 18.48
CA LEU A 273 8.81 18.53 18.08
C LEU A 273 10.24 18.58 17.50
N TYR A 274 10.83 17.40 17.28
CA TYR A 274 12.08 17.29 16.54
C TYR A 274 11.83 17.27 15.03
N HIS A 275 12.73 17.95 14.31
CA HIS A 275 12.75 18.09 12.86
C HIS A 275 13.99 17.39 12.32
N TYR A 276 13.77 16.46 11.40
CA TYR A 276 14.78 15.69 10.70
C TYR A 276 14.89 16.22 9.28
N TYR A 277 15.98 16.90 8.99
CA TYR A 277 16.27 17.43 7.66
C TYR A 277 17.06 16.39 6.88
N MET A 278 16.47 15.85 5.82
CA MET A 278 17.17 14.89 4.96
C MET A 278 18.19 15.63 4.08
N TYR A 279 19.24 14.94 3.66
CA TYR A 279 20.04 15.45 2.55
C TYR A 279 19.18 15.53 1.28
N PRO A 280 19.39 16.54 0.41
CA PRO A 280 18.71 16.59 -0.88
C PRO A 280 18.96 15.34 -1.69
N ASP A 281 17.86 14.71 -2.11
CA ASP A 281 17.89 13.57 -3.00
C ASP A 281 18.26 13.97 -4.42
N GLU A 282 18.56 12.97 -5.24
CA GLU A 282 18.84 13.18 -6.66
C GLU A 282 17.95 12.30 -7.52
N LYS A 283 17.59 12.83 -8.68
CA LYS A 283 16.95 12.05 -9.75
C LYS A 283 17.94 11.00 -10.27
N ARG A 284 17.50 9.74 -10.32
CA ARG A 284 18.33 8.59 -10.72
C ARG A 284 17.82 7.81 -11.94
N THR A 285 16.80 8.31 -12.63
CA THR A 285 16.23 7.73 -13.88
C THR A 285 17.25 7.20 -14.90
N PHE A 286 18.37 7.89 -15.08
CA PHE A 286 19.40 7.53 -16.07
C PHE A 286 20.73 7.12 -15.43
N LYS A 287 20.75 6.91 -14.11
CA LYS A 287 21.96 6.43 -13.43
C LYS A 287 22.12 4.93 -13.65
N VAL A 288 23.36 4.47 -13.48
CA VAL A 288 23.65 3.04 -13.46
C VAL A 288 23.08 2.46 -12.17
N TYR A 289 22.53 1.25 -12.25
CA TYR A 289 21.99 0.53 -11.11
C TYR A 289 23.03 0.45 -9.98
N PHE A 290 22.58 0.71 -8.76
CA PHE A 290 23.37 0.57 -7.55
C PHE A 290 22.51 -0.11 -6.49
N GLN A 291 23.00 -1.23 -5.97
CA GLN A 291 22.29 -2.01 -4.96
C GLN A 291 22.63 -1.49 -3.56
N TRP A 292 21.58 -1.29 -2.75
CA TRP A 292 21.69 -1.17 -1.30
C TRP A 292 20.57 -1.98 -0.65
N GLN A 293 20.71 -2.25 0.65
CA GLN A 293 19.70 -3.01 1.37
C GLN A 293 18.53 -2.11 1.77
N ASP A 294 17.33 -2.49 1.38
CA ASP A 294 16.08 -1.88 1.82
C ASP A 294 15.16 -2.93 2.49
N ILE A 295 13.91 -2.55 2.76
CA ILE A 295 12.84 -3.43 3.23
C ILE A 295 11.65 -3.42 2.26
N ASN A 296 11.91 -3.29 0.95
CA ASN A 296 10.93 -3.33 -0.13
C ASN A 296 9.73 -2.39 0.08
N GLY A 297 9.99 -1.14 0.50
CA GLY A 297 8.95 -0.11 0.65
C GLY A 297 8.23 -0.15 1.99
N ARG A 298 8.59 -1.07 2.89
CA ARG A 298 8.01 -1.21 4.22
C ARG A 298 8.53 -0.14 5.18
N PHE A 299 7.98 -0.12 6.39
CA PHE A 299 8.50 0.70 7.48
C PHE A 299 8.45 -0.08 8.80
N LEU A 300 9.32 0.30 9.72
CA LEU A 300 9.44 -0.27 11.05
C LEU A 300 9.48 0.85 12.09
N VAL A 301 8.42 0.96 12.89
CA VAL A 301 8.40 1.84 14.05
C VAL A 301 9.42 1.35 15.07
N LYS A 302 10.39 2.18 15.41
CA LYS A 302 11.46 1.82 16.33
C LYS A 302 12.04 3.06 17.00
N ASN A 303 12.13 3.02 18.32
CA ASN A 303 12.94 3.93 19.11
C ASN A 303 14.17 3.17 19.62
N SER A 304 15.37 3.58 19.18
CA SER A 304 16.63 2.95 19.57
C SER A 304 16.96 3.09 21.06
N MET A 305 16.33 4.04 21.76
CA MET A 305 16.52 4.28 23.20
C MET A 305 15.38 3.70 24.05
N GLY A 306 14.30 3.23 23.42
CA GLY A 306 13.12 2.69 24.08
C GLY A 306 13.15 1.17 24.20
N ARG A 307 12.34 0.64 25.12
CA ARG A 307 12.01 -0.78 25.26
C ARG A 307 10.78 -1.15 24.44
N ASP A 308 9.75 -0.31 24.47
CA ASP A 308 8.49 -0.54 23.75
C ASP A 308 8.23 0.60 22.76
N SER A 309 8.66 0.39 21.52
CA SER A 309 8.52 1.40 20.46
C SER A 309 7.07 1.71 20.08
N ARG A 310 6.08 0.93 20.54
CA ARG A 310 4.67 1.25 20.29
C ARG A 310 4.22 2.47 21.08
N ILE A 311 4.72 2.63 22.31
CA ILE A 311 4.32 3.73 23.20
C ILE A 311 5.44 4.73 23.50
N GLU A 312 6.69 4.37 23.21
CA GLU A 312 7.86 5.23 23.51
C GLU A 312 8.48 5.87 22.25
N ALA A 313 8.03 5.52 21.03
CA ALA A 313 8.49 6.18 19.82
C ALA A 313 7.73 7.50 19.62
N ASP A 314 8.46 8.60 19.56
CA ASP A 314 7.86 9.93 19.40
C ASP A 314 7.42 10.18 17.94
N TYR A 315 6.65 11.23 17.72
CA TYR A 315 6.40 11.74 16.37
C TYR A 315 7.37 12.89 16.05
N VAL A 316 7.91 12.86 14.84
CA VAL A 316 8.93 13.80 14.37
C VAL A 316 8.59 14.28 12.97
N TYR A 317 8.94 15.53 12.67
CA TYR A 317 8.83 16.05 11.33
C TYR A 317 10.03 15.61 10.50
N VAL A 318 9.78 15.09 9.31
CA VAL A 318 10.82 14.70 8.35
C VAL A 318 10.67 15.55 7.10
N HIS A 319 11.75 16.27 6.75
CA HIS A 319 11.79 17.19 5.63
C HIS A 319 12.53 16.54 4.46
N PHE A 320 11.81 16.33 3.35
CA PHE A 320 12.31 15.76 2.11
C PHE A 320 12.62 16.87 1.11
N PHE A 321 13.72 16.73 0.39
CA PHE A 321 14.17 17.71 -0.60
C PHE A 321 14.58 17.01 -1.89
N LEU A 322 14.05 17.45 -3.03
CA LEU A 322 14.40 16.96 -4.35
C LEU A 322 14.73 18.14 -5.28
N PRO A 323 16.01 18.48 -5.47
CA PRO A 323 16.47 19.51 -6.40
C PRO A 323 15.93 19.29 -7.81
N PHE A 324 15.41 20.34 -8.41
CA PHE A 324 14.79 20.30 -9.73
C PHE A 324 14.79 21.71 -10.34
N GLU A 325 15.37 21.90 -11.54
CA GLU A 325 15.62 23.24 -12.08
C GLU A 325 14.37 24.08 -12.37
N ALA A 326 13.24 23.43 -12.67
CA ALA A 326 11.96 24.08 -12.93
C ALA A 326 10.80 23.15 -12.53
N PRO A 327 9.65 23.67 -12.09
CA PRO A 327 8.52 22.83 -11.76
C PRO A 327 8.02 22.05 -12.98
N LEU A 328 7.52 20.84 -12.75
CA LEU A 328 6.84 20.02 -13.74
C LEU A 328 5.57 20.74 -14.21
N ALA A 329 5.34 20.71 -15.53
CA ALA A 329 4.22 21.41 -16.16
C ALA A 329 2.93 20.59 -16.17
N GLU A 330 3.03 19.25 -16.17
CA GLU A 330 1.88 18.33 -16.24
C GLU A 330 1.99 17.32 -15.09
N GLY A 331 1.26 17.51 -13.99
CA GLY A 331 1.29 16.57 -12.86
C GLY A 331 2.18 16.95 -11.68
N ASN A 332 2.17 16.07 -10.68
CA ASN A 332 2.72 16.33 -9.35
C ASN A 332 3.65 15.21 -8.86
N LEU A 333 4.58 15.58 -7.97
CA LEU A 333 5.47 14.64 -7.30
C LEU A 333 4.98 14.34 -5.88
N TYR A 334 5.12 13.09 -5.47
CA TYR A 334 4.71 12.61 -4.15
C TYR A 334 5.83 11.81 -3.53
N VAL A 335 5.92 11.85 -2.19
CA VAL A 335 6.72 10.87 -1.43
C VAL A 335 5.80 9.71 -1.05
N ALA A 336 6.15 8.49 -1.46
CA ALA A 336 5.30 7.32 -1.33
C ALA A 336 6.03 6.13 -0.71
N GLY A 337 5.33 5.37 0.10
CA GLY A 337 5.81 4.14 0.74
C GLY A 337 4.65 3.36 1.36
N ASN A 338 4.93 2.25 2.04
CA ASN A 338 3.87 1.51 2.72
C ASN A 338 3.27 2.30 3.91
N PHE A 339 4.03 3.23 4.50
CA PHE A 339 3.57 4.06 5.64
C PHE A 339 2.37 4.97 5.31
N ASN A 340 2.27 5.41 4.06
CA ASN A 340 1.11 6.14 3.54
C ASN A 340 0.25 5.28 2.59
N ARG A 341 0.41 3.95 2.64
CA ARG A 341 -0.39 2.97 1.90
C ARG A 341 -0.43 3.23 0.39
N TRP A 342 0.68 3.73 -0.16
CA TRP A 342 0.79 4.05 -1.59
C TRP A 342 -0.31 4.99 -2.10
N GLN A 343 -0.79 5.89 -1.23
CA GLN A 343 -1.78 6.90 -1.58
C GLN A 343 -1.09 8.18 -2.04
N TYR A 344 -1.69 8.85 -3.03
CA TYR A 344 -1.20 10.10 -3.60
C TYR A 344 -2.26 11.17 -3.36
N ASN A 345 -2.07 11.98 -2.33
CA ASN A 345 -3.01 13.02 -1.92
C ASN A 345 -2.25 14.26 -1.43
N ASN A 346 -2.97 15.30 -1.03
CA ASN A 346 -2.38 16.57 -0.64
C ASN A 346 -1.43 16.48 0.57
N THR A 347 -1.51 15.44 1.39
CA THR A 347 -0.66 15.29 2.58
C THR A 347 0.76 14.83 2.24
N ASN A 348 0.97 14.18 1.09
CA ASN A 348 2.28 13.70 0.64
C ASN A 348 2.72 14.26 -0.72
N GLN A 349 2.01 15.27 -1.23
CA GLN A 349 2.39 16.00 -2.43
C GLN A 349 3.52 16.98 -2.14
N MET A 350 4.60 16.91 -2.92
CA MET A 350 5.70 17.85 -2.80
C MET A 350 5.36 19.20 -3.43
N THR A 351 5.81 20.28 -2.78
CA THR A 351 5.64 21.65 -3.27
C THR A 351 6.95 22.17 -3.84
N TYR A 352 6.90 22.88 -4.97
CA TYR A 352 8.09 23.46 -5.58
C TYR A 352 8.47 24.79 -4.94
N ASN A 353 9.71 24.92 -4.51
CA ASN A 353 10.32 26.14 -4.01
C ASN A 353 11.15 26.80 -5.13
N TYR A 354 10.68 27.94 -5.63
CA TYR A 354 11.31 28.67 -6.75
C TYR A 354 12.66 29.29 -6.39
N ASP A 355 12.85 29.71 -5.14
CA ASP A 355 14.08 30.35 -4.68
C ASP A 355 15.21 29.33 -4.53
N GLN A 356 14.86 28.14 -4.02
CA GLN A 356 15.81 27.06 -3.79
C GLN A 356 15.89 26.05 -4.94
N LYS A 357 15.05 26.21 -5.96
CA LYS A 357 14.94 25.33 -7.13
C LYS A 357 14.85 23.85 -6.77
N ARG A 358 13.90 23.52 -5.90
CA ARG A 358 13.70 22.15 -5.41
C ARG A 358 12.26 21.90 -5.01
N TYR A 359 11.85 20.66 -5.06
CA TYR A 359 10.64 20.19 -4.41
C TYR A 359 10.90 19.90 -2.94
N GLU A 360 9.94 20.27 -2.09
CA GLU A 360 10.00 20.12 -0.64
C GLU A 360 8.71 19.47 -0.13
N LEU A 361 8.84 18.63 0.90
CA LEU A 361 7.72 18.07 1.63
C LEU A 361 8.12 17.85 3.08
N THR A 362 7.21 18.15 4.00
CA THR A 362 7.36 17.80 5.42
C THR A 362 6.29 16.79 5.80
N LEU A 363 6.70 15.65 6.35
CA LEU A 363 5.78 14.64 6.88
C LEU A 363 5.97 14.48 8.38
N LEU A 364 4.86 14.31 9.10
CA LEU A 364 4.89 13.89 10.50
C LEU A 364 4.92 12.36 10.55
N LEU A 365 6.02 11.78 10.99
CA LEU A 365 6.22 10.33 11.07
C LEU A 365 6.57 9.91 12.50
N LYS A 366 6.07 8.74 12.92
CA LYS A 366 6.52 8.13 14.17
C LYS A 366 7.97 7.68 14.03
N GLN A 367 8.81 7.75 15.07
CA GLN A 367 10.22 7.35 14.94
C GLN A 367 10.36 5.91 14.43
N GLY A 368 11.26 5.72 13.47
CA GLY A 368 11.44 4.42 12.83
C GLY A 368 12.36 4.43 11.63
N PHE A 369 12.34 3.31 10.90
CA PHE A 369 12.97 3.17 9.61
C PHE A 369 11.88 3.11 8.54
N TYR A 370 11.94 3.98 7.52
CA TYR A 370 10.90 4.10 6.50
C TYR A 370 11.52 4.05 5.13
N ASP A 371 11.14 3.06 4.33
CA ASP A 371 11.40 3.10 2.91
C ASP A 371 10.41 4.06 2.22
N TYR A 372 10.92 4.80 1.24
CA TYR A 372 10.15 5.68 0.39
C TYR A 372 10.72 5.76 -1.02
N ALA A 373 9.90 6.22 -1.94
CA ALA A 373 10.27 6.58 -3.29
C ALA A 373 9.49 7.82 -3.75
N TYR A 374 10.01 8.49 -4.77
CA TYR A 374 9.31 9.58 -5.44
C TYR A 374 8.42 9.04 -6.54
N ALA A 375 7.13 9.32 -6.43
CA ALA A 375 6.11 8.98 -7.40
C ALA A 375 5.72 10.22 -8.21
N TYR A 376 5.63 10.07 -9.54
CA TYR A 376 5.12 11.11 -10.43
C TYR A 376 3.73 10.73 -10.93
N LEU A 377 2.75 11.62 -10.72
CA LEU A 377 1.38 11.42 -11.18
C LEU A 377 1.02 12.53 -12.17
N THR A 378 0.81 12.15 -13.43
CA THR A 378 0.43 13.11 -14.49
C THR A 378 -1.05 13.48 -14.39
N ASP A 379 -1.43 14.68 -14.86
CA ASP A 379 -2.84 15.11 -14.88
C ASP A 379 -3.76 14.22 -15.75
N LYS A 380 -3.17 13.39 -16.63
CA LYS A 380 -3.88 12.55 -17.60
C LYS A 380 -4.00 11.08 -17.17
N ASN A 381 -3.20 10.64 -16.20
CA ASN A 381 -3.11 9.24 -15.80
C ASN A 381 -3.23 9.11 -14.28
N ASN A 382 -4.05 8.16 -13.83
CA ASN A 382 -4.26 7.88 -12.41
C ASN A 382 -3.24 6.88 -11.84
N GLN A 383 -2.29 6.40 -12.65
CA GLN A 383 -1.22 5.51 -12.21
C GLN A 383 0.08 6.31 -11.99
N ALA A 384 0.67 6.11 -10.81
CA ALA A 384 1.94 6.73 -10.45
C ALA A 384 3.12 6.06 -11.18
N ASP A 385 3.96 6.89 -11.79
CA ASP A 385 5.23 6.51 -12.42
C ASP A 385 6.38 6.77 -11.44
N PHE A 386 7.01 5.69 -10.98
CA PHE A 386 8.18 5.75 -10.11
C PHE A 386 9.48 5.89 -10.93
N GLY A 387 9.51 5.29 -12.13
CA GLY A 387 10.63 5.36 -13.05
C GLY A 387 11.01 6.79 -13.44
N PHE A 388 10.05 7.72 -13.46
CA PHE A 388 10.29 9.13 -13.77
C PHE A 388 11.34 9.80 -12.88
N ILE A 389 11.48 9.40 -11.61
CA ILE A 389 12.53 9.89 -10.71
C ILE A 389 13.52 8.78 -10.36
N GLU A 390 13.02 7.59 -10.06
CA GLU A 390 13.80 6.49 -9.51
C GLU A 390 14.50 5.64 -10.57
N GLY A 391 14.00 5.63 -11.81
CA GLY A 391 14.50 4.72 -12.84
C GLY A 391 14.01 3.28 -12.66
N ASN A 392 14.30 2.47 -13.68
CA ASN A 392 13.84 1.10 -13.78
C ASN A 392 15.01 0.18 -14.16
N HIS A 393 15.30 -0.81 -13.32
CA HIS A 393 16.40 -1.75 -13.49
C HIS A 393 15.92 -3.18 -13.25
N TYR A 394 16.27 -4.11 -14.15
CA TYR A 394 15.88 -5.51 -13.97
C TYR A 394 16.60 -6.18 -12.79
N GLU A 395 17.73 -5.62 -12.33
CA GLU A 395 18.56 -6.14 -11.25
C GLU A 395 18.02 -5.84 -9.84
N THR A 396 17.01 -4.96 -9.72
CA THR A 396 16.46 -4.53 -8.43
C THR A 396 15.83 -5.70 -7.64
N GLU A 397 16.10 -5.76 -6.34
CA GLU A 397 15.45 -6.72 -5.46
C GLU A 397 13.98 -6.32 -5.26
N ASN A 398 13.05 -7.21 -5.58
CA ASN A 398 11.62 -7.02 -5.37
C ASN A 398 11.02 -8.32 -4.83
N ASP A 399 10.02 -8.17 -3.95
CA ASP A 399 9.17 -9.27 -3.52
C ASP A 399 7.89 -9.30 -4.36
N TYR A 400 7.61 -10.40 -5.07
CA TYR A 400 6.36 -10.60 -5.78
C TYR A 400 5.44 -11.57 -5.04
N TYR A 401 4.15 -11.26 -5.02
CA TYR A 401 3.11 -12.10 -4.41
C TYR A 401 2.09 -12.50 -5.45
N ILE A 402 1.88 -13.81 -5.58
CA ILE A 402 0.88 -14.42 -6.46
C ILE A 402 -0.29 -14.90 -5.60
N PHE A 403 -1.48 -14.34 -5.84
CA PHE A 403 -2.73 -14.71 -5.19
C PHE A 403 -3.60 -15.50 -6.16
N VAL A 404 -4.02 -16.70 -5.77
CA VAL A 404 -4.83 -17.58 -6.60
C VAL A 404 -6.23 -17.67 -6.00
N TYR A 405 -7.21 -17.15 -6.73
CA TYR A 405 -8.61 -17.20 -6.36
C TYR A 405 -9.33 -18.29 -7.16
N TRP A 406 -10.24 -19.01 -6.49
CA TRP A 406 -11.10 -19.99 -7.11
C TRP A 406 -12.57 -19.71 -6.79
N LYS A 407 -13.40 -19.70 -7.85
CA LYS A 407 -14.86 -19.62 -7.74
C LYS A 407 -15.50 -20.49 -8.81
N ASN A 408 -16.12 -21.58 -8.37
CA ASN A 408 -16.99 -22.37 -9.25
C ASN A 408 -18.37 -21.71 -9.40
N ASN A 409 -19.13 -22.11 -10.42
CA ASN A 409 -20.46 -21.53 -10.69
C ASN A 409 -21.48 -21.70 -9.56
N SER A 410 -21.27 -22.66 -8.67
CA SER A 410 -22.12 -22.90 -7.49
C SER A 410 -21.69 -22.13 -6.23
N SER A 411 -20.53 -21.48 -6.25
CA SER A 411 -19.98 -20.80 -5.09
C SER A 411 -20.55 -19.40 -4.95
N LEU A 412 -20.97 -19.06 -3.74
CA LEU A 412 -21.48 -17.74 -3.38
C LEU A 412 -20.35 -16.70 -3.22
N TYR A 413 -19.10 -17.13 -3.11
CA TYR A 413 -17.94 -16.27 -2.89
C TYR A 413 -16.68 -16.79 -3.60
N GLU A 414 -15.67 -15.92 -3.70
CA GLU A 414 -14.34 -16.25 -4.21
C GLU A 414 -13.44 -16.72 -3.06
N ARG A 415 -12.89 -17.93 -3.18
CA ARG A 415 -11.95 -18.49 -2.21
C ARG A 415 -10.53 -18.10 -2.59
N LEU A 416 -9.72 -17.69 -1.62
CA LEU A 416 -8.28 -17.53 -1.82
C LEU A 416 -7.61 -18.87 -1.53
N VAL A 417 -7.25 -19.62 -2.57
CA VAL A 417 -6.80 -21.03 -2.51
C VAL A 417 -5.29 -21.21 -2.60
N GLY A 418 -4.55 -20.11 -2.69
CA GLY A 418 -3.09 -20.13 -2.63
C GLY A 418 -2.51 -18.73 -2.63
N VAL A 419 -1.43 -18.55 -1.87
CA VAL A 419 -0.58 -17.37 -1.88
C VAL A 419 0.86 -17.82 -1.94
N LYS A 420 1.66 -17.21 -2.83
CA LYS A 420 3.09 -17.49 -2.92
C LYS A 420 3.86 -16.18 -3.00
N ALA A 421 4.84 -16.04 -2.11
CA ALA A 421 5.87 -15.02 -2.21
C ALA A 421 7.08 -15.56 -2.97
N ILE A 422 7.67 -14.73 -3.82
CA ILE A 422 8.96 -14.94 -4.48
C ILE A 422 9.77 -13.65 -4.41
N ASN A 423 11.10 -13.77 -4.42
CA ASN A 423 12.00 -12.63 -4.45
C ASN A 423 12.86 -12.71 -5.72
N SER A 424 13.08 -11.58 -6.40
CA SER A 424 13.83 -11.55 -7.67
C SER A 424 15.31 -11.91 -7.51
N SER A 425 15.90 -11.66 -6.33
CA SER A 425 17.34 -11.85 -6.07
C SER A 425 17.66 -13.12 -5.26
N ARG A 426 16.66 -13.70 -4.58
CA ARG A 426 16.80 -14.88 -3.69
C ARG A 426 15.91 -16.01 -4.20
N GLN A 427 16.42 -16.80 -5.15
CA GLN A 427 15.71 -17.95 -5.75
C GLN A 427 15.94 -19.25 -4.99
#